data_AF-A0A7V8E413-F1
#
_entry.id   AF-A0A7V8E413-F1
#
_cell.length_a   1.000
_cell.length_b   1.000
_cell.length_c   1.000
_cell.angle_alpha   90.00
_cell.angle_beta   90.00
_cell.angle_gamma   90.00
#
_symmetry.space_group_name_H-M   'P 1'
#
loop_
_entity.id
_entity.type
_entity.pdbx_description
1 polymer ?
#
loop_
_entity_poly.entity_id
_entity_poly.type
_entity_poly.pdbx_seq_one_letter_code
_entity_poly.pdbx_strand_id
1 'polypeptide(L)'
;MVTHQDEFNNKQRKFNMGDKSLNGYEIKKLWRNEDGRHFSDVSIASGAGDLHDARGFSACDFDRDGDLDIFLRNYHQDSVFLRNEGVKNHWLKIKPVGTVSNRAGIGARIEIEIAGKRQIRWITAGSGYLMQQPNEAYFGLGSATRVDGITAIWPNGVTQKFGPADADTYLIVTEGREGMEIIPNCRQPILPPVDLGTGDPLFEALATCDVKDLDGKKIDMGNLEKPTFVTFWATWCNVCRGDFGEINVLSKTQAPAGLDVVGIAVLDPQGPDLRKTCEELKPEFRVWTISRADYDRLFGKEAPVPKAILMERGRVSVVFNGKIRPYLVKSYLIEALRAK
;
A
#
# COMPACT_ATOMS: atom_id res chain seq x y z
N MET A 1 36.12 -5.52 -39.42
CA MET A 1 35.42 -6.24 -38.33
C MET A 1 36.51 -6.66 -37.36
N VAL A 2 36.75 -5.86 -36.31
CA VAL A 2 37.79 -6.12 -35.30
C VAL A 2 37.05 -6.52 -34.03
N THR A 3 37.11 -7.80 -33.68
CA THR A 3 36.58 -8.31 -32.42
C THR A 3 37.70 -8.26 -31.39
N HIS A 4 37.78 -7.18 -30.61
CA HIS A 4 38.50 -7.21 -29.34
C HIS A 4 37.64 -7.99 -28.35
N GLN A 5 38.02 -9.23 -28.05
CA GLN A 5 37.54 -9.91 -26.85
C GLN A 5 38.39 -9.41 -25.69
N ASP A 6 37.92 -8.37 -25.00
CA ASP A 6 38.47 -8.02 -23.71
C ASP A 6 37.96 -9.05 -22.70
N GLU A 7 38.86 -9.93 -22.24
CA GLU A 7 38.60 -10.79 -21.07
C GLU A 7 38.45 -9.88 -19.83
N PHE A 8 37.22 -9.73 -19.34
CA PHE A 8 36.94 -9.04 -18.08
C PHE A 8 37.48 -9.86 -16.90
N ASN A 9 38.76 -9.67 -16.57
CA ASN A 9 39.37 -10.26 -15.38
C ASN A 9 39.02 -9.40 -14.15
N ASN A 10 37.73 -9.40 -13.77
CA ASN A 10 37.22 -8.62 -12.65
C ASN A 10 37.77 -9.16 -11.33
N LYS A 11 38.80 -8.51 -10.77
CA LYS A 11 39.10 -8.61 -9.34
C LYS A 11 37.95 -7.94 -8.56
N GLN A 12 36.92 -8.71 -8.19
CA GLN A 12 35.85 -8.23 -7.33
C GLN A 12 36.44 -7.81 -5.97
N ARG A 13 36.72 -6.52 -5.81
CA ARG A 13 36.84 -5.91 -4.48
C ARG A 13 35.42 -5.65 -3.99
N LYS A 14 34.90 -6.55 -3.15
CA LYS A 14 33.70 -6.27 -2.38
C LYS A 14 34.01 -5.11 -1.45
N PHE A 15 33.49 -3.93 -1.75
CA PHE A 15 33.49 -2.83 -0.79
C PHE A 15 32.51 -3.21 0.32
N ASN A 16 33.04 -3.46 1.51
CA ASN A 16 32.22 -3.65 2.70
C ASN A 16 31.60 -2.30 3.06
N MET A 17 30.31 -2.14 2.74
CA MET A 17 29.55 -0.94 3.08
C MET A 17 29.31 -0.83 4.59
N GLY A 18 29.57 -1.87 5.39
CA GLY A 18 29.27 -1.90 6.81
C GLY A 18 27.79 -1.57 7.06
N ASP A 19 27.54 -0.67 8.01
CA ASP A 19 26.20 -0.20 8.39
C ASP A 19 25.73 1.01 7.55
N LYS A 20 26.43 1.34 6.45
CA LYS A 20 26.06 2.47 5.59
C LYS A 20 24.80 2.12 4.79
N SER A 21 23.67 2.61 5.28
CA SER A 21 22.41 2.62 4.54
C SER A 21 22.55 3.46 3.27
N LEU A 22 22.05 2.95 2.13
CA LEU A 22 21.90 3.71 0.88
C LEU A 22 20.74 4.72 0.96
N ASN A 23 20.52 5.37 2.11
CA ASN A 23 19.39 6.26 2.39
C ASN A 23 18.00 5.62 2.17
N GLY A 24 17.86 4.31 2.37
CA GLY A 24 16.59 3.62 2.11
C GLY A 24 15.44 4.09 3.02
N TYR A 25 15.72 4.44 4.27
CA TYR A 25 14.70 4.72 5.30
C TYR A 25 14.43 6.22 5.51
N GLU A 26 14.69 7.06 4.52
CA GLU A 26 14.36 8.49 4.59
C GLU A 26 12.84 8.71 4.47
N ILE A 27 12.35 9.76 5.14
CA ILE A 27 10.94 10.18 5.03
C ILE A 27 10.68 10.63 3.60
N LYS A 28 9.69 10.02 2.93
CA LYS A 28 9.29 10.49 1.58
C LYS A 28 8.60 11.82 1.72
N LYS A 29 8.93 12.73 0.81
CA LYS A 29 8.42 14.08 0.85
C LYS A 29 7.29 14.27 -0.14
N LEU A 30 6.14 14.72 0.36
CA LEU A 30 5.05 15.25 -0.44
C LEU A 30 4.92 16.75 -0.14
N TRP A 31 4.98 17.55 -1.20
CA TRP A 31 4.91 19.00 -1.12
C TRP A 31 3.64 19.49 -1.80
N ARG A 32 2.84 20.29 -1.08
CA ARG A 32 1.67 20.96 -1.63
C ARG A 32 2.11 22.30 -2.22
N ASN A 33 1.74 22.53 -3.49
CA ASN A 33 1.95 23.83 -4.13
C ASN A 33 0.92 24.84 -3.61
N GLU A 34 1.38 25.97 -3.05
CA GLU A 34 0.56 27.06 -2.55
C GLU A 34 0.50 28.18 -3.61
N ASP A 35 -0.35 27.98 -4.62
CA ASP A 35 -0.61 28.91 -5.73
C ASP A 35 0.65 29.34 -6.54
N GLY A 36 1.65 28.46 -6.62
CA GLY A 36 2.90 28.73 -7.33
C GLY A 36 3.83 29.71 -6.61
N ARG A 37 3.53 30.08 -5.37
CA ARG A 37 4.34 31.03 -4.57
C ARG A 37 5.37 30.32 -3.71
N HIS A 38 4.98 29.23 -3.07
CA HIS A 38 5.85 28.38 -2.25
C HIS A 38 5.27 26.98 -2.14
N PHE A 39 6.00 26.10 -1.45
CA PHE A 39 5.59 24.72 -1.21
C PHE A 39 5.53 24.44 0.29
N SER A 40 4.46 23.77 0.73
CA SER A 40 4.27 23.30 2.10
C SER A 40 4.58 21.80 2.18
N ASP A 41 5.40 21.37 3.13
CA ASP A 41 5.61 19.95 3.42
C ASP A 41 4.35 19.38 4.07
N VAL A 42 3.66 18.47 3.38
CA VAL A 42 2.45 17.81 3.86
C VAL A 42 2.65 16.32 4.11
N SER A 43 3.89 15.83 4.06
CA SER A 43 4.23 14.40 4.02
C SER A 43 3.60 13.61 5.16
N ILE A 44 3.74 14.08 6.39
CA ILE A 44 3.19 13.38 7.57
C ILE A 44 1.67 13.50 7.61
N ALA A 45 1.13 14.68 7.32
CA ALA A 45 -0.31 14.94 7.38
C ALA A 45 -1.09 14.17 6.31
N SER A 46 -0.48 13.90 5.16
CA SER A 46 -1.09 13.14 4.06
C SER A 46 -0.86 11.63 4.16
N GLY A 47 -0.06 11.16 5.11
CA GLY A 47 0.39 9.76 5.18
C GLY A 47 1.48 9.39 4.17
N ALA A 48 1.93 10.32 3.32
CA ALA A 48 2.98 10.08 2.33
C ALA A 48 4.40 9.99 2.91
N GLY A 49 4.59 10.41 4.16
CA GLY A 49 5.85 10.36 4.91
C GLY A 49 6.27 8.95 5.35
N ASP A 50 6.17 7.99 4.45
CA ASP A 50 6.51 6.59 4.68
C ASP A 50 8.02 6.45 5.00
N LEU A 51 8.35 5.62 5.99
CA LEU A 51 9.74 5.41 6.46
C LEU A 51 10.40 4.14 5.92
N HIS A 52 9.70 3.32 5.12
CA HIS A 52 10.24 2.07 4.57
C HIS A 52 11.24 2.33 3.43
N ASP A 53 11.84 1.32 2.84
CA ASP A 53 12.76 1.47 1.71
C ASP A 53 12.00 1.57 0.38
N ALA A 54 11.42 2.74 0.05
CA ALA A 54 10.68 2.88 -1.21
C ALA A 54 11.63 3.01 -2.40
N ARG A 55 11.39 2.17 -3.41
CA ARG A 55 12.16 2.16 -4.66
C ARG A 55 11.34 2.57 -5.87
N GLY A 56 10.03 2.70 -5.75
CA GLY A 56 9.20 3.19 -6.84
C GLY A 56 7.94 3.86 -6.33
N PHE A 57 7.40 4.79 -7.12
CA PHE A 57 6.08 5.35 -6.90
C PHE A 57 5.35 5.61 -8.21
N SER A 58 4.03 5.48 -8.18
CA SER A 58 3.13 5.88 -9.27
C SER A 58 2.05 6.80 -8.71
N ALA A 59 1.75 7.89 -9.39
CA ALA A 59 0.59 8.72 -9.15
C ALA A 59 -0.45 8.46 -10.24
N CYS A 60 -1.63 7.98 -9.87
CA CYS A 60 -2.68 7.65 -10.83
C CYS A 60 -4.06 7.79 -10.19
N ASP A 61 -5.04 8.14 -11.00
CA ASP A 61 -6.46 8.19 -10.62
C ASP A 61 -7.03 6.76 -10.70
N PHE A 62 -6.85 5.99 -9.62
CA PHE A 62 -7.05 4.54 -9.62
C PHE A 62 -8.54 4.18 -9.72
N ASP A 63 -9.39 4.93 -9.04
CA ASP A 63 -10.84 4.72 -8.98
C ASP A 63 -11.64 5.56 -9.99
N ARG A 64 -10.95 6.39 -10.78
CA ARG A 64 -11.50 7.27 -11.82
C ARG A 64 -12.45 8.33 -11.29
N ASP A 65 -12.17 8.85 -10.11
CA ASP A 65 -12.93 9.95 -9.54
C ASP A 65 -12.27 11.32 -9.74
N GLY A 66 -11.06 11.31 -10.30
CA GLY A 66 -10.38 12.47 -10.87
C GLY A 66 -9.34 13.13 -9.98
N ASP A 67 -9.16 12.62 -8.77
CA ASP A 67 -8.00 12.95 -7.98
C ASP A 67 -6.89 11.91 -8.17
N LEU A 68 -5.64 12.30 -7.87
CA LEU A 68 -4.50 11.42 -8.06
C LEU A 68 -4.19 10.71 -6.74
N ASP A 69 -4.25 9.38 -6.78
CA ASP A 69 -3.76 8.50 -5.74
C ASP A 69 -2.26 8.28 -5.89
N ILE A 70 -1.61 7.77 -4.84
CA ILE A 70 -0.19 7.41 -4.86
C ILE A 70 -0.01 5.96 -4.44
N PHE A 71 0.65 5.18 -5.29
CA PHE A 71 1.14 3.85 -4.93
C PHE A 71 2.66 3.88 -4.75
N LEU A 72 3.13 3.49 -3.57
CA LEU A 72 4.54 3.36 -3.22
C LEU A 72 4.93 1.88 -3.17
N ARG A 73 6.05 1.53 -3.83
CA ARG A 73 6.66 0.21 -3.73
C ARG A 73 7.87 0.22 -2.83
N ASN A 74 7.75 -0.46 -1.69
CA ASN A 74 8.85 -0.68 -0.77
C ASN A 74 9.62 -1.98 -1.11
N TYR A 75 10.93 -1.95 -0.87
CA TYR A 75 11.85 -3.05 -1.12
C TYR A 75 11.84 -4.03 0.05
N HIS A 76 11.46 -5.28 -0.21
CA HIS A 76 11.25 -6.33 0.81
C HIS A 76 10.34 -5.92 1.98
N GLN A 77 9.44 -4.96 1.75
CA GLN A 77 8.50 -4.42 2.72
C GLN A 77 7.16 -4.16 2.01
N ASP A 78 6.11 -3.92 2.79
CA ASP A 78 4.75 -3.73 2.27
C ASP A 78 4.68 -2.50 1.35
N SER A 79 3.93 -2.63 0.25
CA SER A 79 3.57 -1.46 -0.56
C SER A 79 2.58 -0.58 0.20
N VAL A 80 2.61 0.73 -0.08
CA VAL A 80 1.64 1.67 0.48
C VAL A 80 0.79 2.22 -0.66
N PHE A 81 -0.52 2.20 -0.48
CA PHE A 81 -1.46 2.88 -1.34
C PHE A 81 -2.09 4.03 -0.56
N LEU A 82 -1.94 5.24 -1.08
CA LEU A 82 -2.47 6.47 -0.52
C LEU A 82 -3.56 6.95 -1.46
N ARG A 83 -4.81 6.72 -1.05
CA ARG A 83 -5.95 7.23 -1.78
C ARG A 83 -6.17 8.69 -1.45
N ASN A 84 -6.35 9.52 -2.47
CA ASN A 84 -6.73 10.90 -2.25
C ASN A 84 -8.26 10.97 -2.14
N GLU A 85 -8.75 11.77 -1.19
CA GLU A 85 -10.20 11.94 -0.92
C GLU A 85 -10.52 13.40 -0.55
N GLY A 86 -9.52 14.28 -0.62
CA GLY A 86 -9.55 15.59 0.03
C GLY A 86 -9.99 16.73 -0.87
N VAL A 87 -10.27 16.49 -2.15
CA VAL A 87 -10.37 17.56 -3.15
C VAL A 87 -11.78 17.66 -3.73
N LYS A 88 -12.39 18.85 -3.63
CA LYS A 88 -13.67 19.20 -4.28
C LYS A 88 -13.48 20.10 -5.50
N ASN A 89 -12.34 19.97 -6.18
CA ASN A 89 -12.05 20.76 -7.38
C ASN A 89 -12.37 19.95 -8.62
N HIS A 90 -12.63 20.68 -9.70
CA HIS A 90 -12.84 20.10 -11.01
C HIS A 90 -11.53 19.61 -11.62
N TRP A 91 -11.63 18.59 -12.48
CA TRP A 91 -10.49 17.96 -13.12
C TRP A 91 -10.73 17.72 -14.61
N LEU A 92 -9.67 17.42 -15.35
CA LEU A 92 -9.73 16.93 -16.73
C LEU A 92 -8.60 15.94 -16.96
N LYS A 93 -8.92 14.77 -17.48
CA LYS A 93 -7.96 13.73 -17.84
C LYS A 93 -7.99 13.51 -19.35
N ILE A 94 -6.82 13.52 -19.98
CA ILE A 94 -6.69 13.35 -21.43
C ILE A 94 -5.69 12.24 -21.72
N LYS A 95 -6.12 11.19 -22.42
CA LYS A 95 -5.24 10.14 -22.95
C LYS A 95 -5.03 10.35 -24.45
N PRO A 96 -3.82 10.74 -24.88
CA PRO A 96 -3.50 10.78 -26.29
C PRO A 96 -3.15 9.39 -26.82
N VAL A 97 -3.66 9.07 -28.01
CA VAL A 97 -3.38 7.83 -28.72
C VAL A 97 -2.81 8.15 -30.09
N GLY A 98 -1.54 7.83 -30.29
CA GLY A 98 -0.87 7.98 -31.59
C GLY A 98 -1.36 6.95 -32.61
N THR A 99 -1.42 7.36 -33.88
CA THR A 99 -1.78 6.50 -35.02
C THR A 99 -0.63 6.41 -36.02
N VAL A 100 0.03 7.54 -36.28
CA VAL A 100 1.28 7.65 -37.04
C VAL A 100 2.46 7.66 -36.07
N SER A 101 2.34 8.46 -35.01
CA SER A 101 3.22 8.45 -33.86
C SER A 101 3.00 7.19 -33.01
N ASN A 102 3.83 6.99 -31.97
CA ASN A 102 3.71 5.81 -31.11
C ASN A 102 2.32 5.75 -30.42
N ARG A 103 1.72 4.56 -30.36
CA ARG A 103 0.36 4.36 -29.81
C ARG A 103 0.19 4.79 -28.37
N ALA A 104 1.27 4.77 -27.58
CA ALA A 104 1.25 5.19 -26.20
C ALA A 104 1.24 6.72 -26.03
N GLY A 105 1.40 7.49 -27.12
CA GLY A 105 1.40 8.95 -27.09
C GLY A 105 2.67 9.54 -26.45
N ILE A 106 3.72 8.75 -26.21
CA ILE A 106 4.95 9.21 -25.55
C ILE A 106 5.59 10.33 -26.38
N GLY A 107 5.92 11.44 -25.72
CA GLY A 107 6.44 12.66 -26.34
C GLY A 107 5.36 13.64 -26.79
N ALA A 108 4.07 13.26 -26.74
CA ALA A 108 3.00 14.22 -27.01
C ALA A 108 2.93 15.29 -25.91
N ARG A 109 2.69 16.54 -26.32
CA ARG A 109 2.43 17.68 -25.45
C ARG A 109 0.96 18.05 -25.53
N ILE A 110 0.28 17.99 -24.39
CA ILE A 110 -1.13 18.35 -24.25
C ILE A 110 -1.21 19.71 -23.56
N GLU A 111 -1.86 20.66 -24.21
CA GLU A 111 -2.17 21.98 -23.67
C GLU A 111 -3.67 22.13 -23.47
N ILE A 112 -4.05 22.78 -22.39
CA ILE A 112 -5.43 23.24 -22.17
C ILE A 112 -5.44 24.73 -21.91
N GLU A 113 -6.50 25.38 -22.38
CA GLU A 113 -6.86 26.75 -22.02
C GLU A 113 -8.04 26.73 -21.06
N ILE A 114 -7.89 27.38 -19.91
CA ILE A 114 -8.91 27.42 -18.87
C ILE A 114 -8.89 28.73 -18.11
N ALA A 115 -10.02 29.44 -18.10
CA ALA A 115 -10.18 30.70 -17.38
C ALA A 115 -9.04 31.71 -17.70
N GLY A 116 -8.66 31.82 -18.97
CA GLY A 116 -7.58 32.68 -19.45
C GLY A 116 -6.16 32.24 -19.07
N LYS A 117 -6.00 31.05 -18.48
CA LYS A 117 -4.69 30.44 -18.17
C LYS A 117 -4.41 29.27 -19.09
N ARG A 118 -3.13 28.98 -19.31
CA ARG A 118 -2.68 27.81 -20.06
C ARG A 118 -1.99 26.81 -19.14
N GLN A 119 -2.41 25.55 -19.18
CA GLN A 119 -1.69 24.44 -18.54
C GLN A 119 -1.15 23.48 -19.58
N ILE A 120 0.01 22.88 -19.29
CA ILE A 120 0.72 21.99 -20.21
C ILE A 120 1.10 20.69 -19.48
N ARG A 121 0.95 19.55 -20.14
CA ARG A 121 1.46 18.25 -19.72
C ARG A 121 2.17 17.55 -20.87
N TRP A 122 3.26 16.86 -20.55
CA TRP A 122 3.96 15.98 -21.48
C TRP A 122 3.63 14.54 -21.12
N ILE A 123 3.43 13.70 -22.13
CA ILE A 123 3.36 12.26 -21.93
C ILE A 123 4.78 11.70 -21.98
N THR A 124 5.21 11.07 -20.89
CA THR A 124 6.59 10.58 -20.73
C THR A 124 6.63 9.07 -20.49
N ALA A 125 7.72 8.44 -20.92
CA ALA A 125 8.09 7.08 -20.53
C ALA A 125 9.37 7.09 -19.68
N GLY A 126 9.62 6.04 -18.91
CA GLY A 126 10.73 5.95 -17.97
C GLY A 126 10.55 6.85 -16.75
N SER A 127 9.32 7.01 -16.26
CA SER A 127 9.01 7.91 -15.15
C SER A 127 9.17 7.22 -13.80
N GLY A 128 10.32 7.47 -13.16
CA GLY A 128 10.65 6.94 -11.84
C GLY A 128 11.53 5.68 -11.88
N TYR A 129 12.09 5.31 -10.73
CA TYR A 129 12.87 4.08 -10.58
C TYR A 129 11.91 2.89 -10.38
N LEU A 130 12.11 1.80 -11.13
CA LEU A 130 11.31 0.56 -11.07
C LEU A 130 9.79 0.72 -11.22
N MET A 131 9.32 1.83 -11.82
CA MET A 131 7.91 2.15 -11.98
C MET A 131 7.69 2.99 -13.25
N GLN A 132 6.43 3.11 -13.68
CA GLN A 132 6.00 3.98 -14.76
C GLN A 132 4.63 4.60 -14.41
N GLN A 133 4.53 5.91 -14.53
CA GLN A 133 3.27 6.67 -14.43
C GLN A 133 2.36 6.34 -15.62
N PRO A 134 1.02 6.45 -15.50
CA PRO A 134 0.11 6.30 -16.63
C PRO A 134 0.44 7.26 -17.78
N ASN A 135 0.19 6.83 -19.01
CA ASN A 135 0.39 7.65 -20.21
C ASN A 135 -0.79 8.61 -20.45
N GLU A 136 -1.12 9.39 -19.43
CA GLU A 136 -2.30 10.25 -19.36
C GLU A 136 -1.93 11.63 -18.84
N ALA A 137 -2.56 12.67 -19.38
CA ALA A 137 -2.37 14.05 -18.97
C ALA A 137 -3.46 14.45 -17.97
N TYR A 138 -3.05 14.80 -16.75
CA TYR A 138 -3.92 15.21 -15.66
C TYR A 138 -3.87 16.72 -15.44
N PHE A 139 -5.04 17.35 -15.38
CA PHE A 139 -5.20 18.78 -15.15
C PHE A 139 -6.18 19.04 -14.00
N GLY A 140 -5.74 19.80 -13.00
CA GLY A 140 -6.63 20.38 -12.00
C GLY A 140 -7.20 21.70 -12.52
N LEU A 141 -8.53 21.83 -12.50
CA LEU A 141 -9.26 22.97 -13.05
C LEU A 141 -9.72 23.97 -11.96
N GLY A 142 -9.61 23.61 -10.69
CA GLY A 142 -10.09 24.44 -9.58
C GLY A 142 -11.62 24.51 -9.59
N SER A 143 -12.18 25.72 -9.60
CA SER A 143 -13.64 25.94 -9.66
C SER A 143 -14.21 26.02 -11.08
N ALA A 144 -13.37 25.89 -12.12
CA ALA A 144 -13.83 25.98 -13.50
C ALA A 144 -14.47 24.68 -13.95
N THR A 145 -15.69 24.76 -14.47
CA THR A 145 -16.51 23.60 -14.89
C THR A 145 -16.29 23.18 -16.34
N ARG A 146 -15.37 23.83 -17.06
CA ARG A 146 -15.03 23.53 -18.46
C ARG A 146 -13.68 24.12 -18.85
N VAL A 147 -13.08 23.57 -19.90
CA VAL A 147 -11.94 24.15 -20.62
C VAL A 147 -12.40 24.81 -21.92
N ASP A 148 -11.68 25.85 -22.34
CA ASP A 148 -12.00 26.63 -23.54
C ASP A 148 -11.50 25.94 -24.81
N GLY A 149 -10.40 25.21 -24.70
CA GLY A 149 -9.83 24.43 -25.80
C GLY A 149 -8.70 23.52 -25.36
N ILE A 150 -8.44 22.50 -26.18
CA ILE A 150 -7.38 21.51 -25.98
C ILE A 150 -6.51 21.49 -27.23
N THR A 151 -5.20 21.48 -27.06
CA THR A 151 -4.23 21.31 -28.16
C THR A 151 -3.33 20.12 -27.88
N ALA A 152 -3.30 19.15 -28.80
CA ALA A 152 -2.34 18.05 -28.79
C ALA A 152 -1.24 18.32 -29.84
N ILE A 153 0.00 18.42 -29.39
CA ILE A 153 1.17 18.48 -30.26
C ILE A 153 1.81 17.09 -30.23
N TRP A 154 1.73 16.39 -31.35
CA TRP A 154 2.17 15.01 -31.49
C TRP A 154 3.70 14.92 -31.67
N PRO A 155 4.32 13.76 -31.37
CA PRO A 155 5.78 13.56 -31.51
C PRO A 155 6.34 13.84 -32.91
N ASN A 156 5.54 13.70 -33.95
CA ASN A 156 5.90 14.04 -35.34
C ASN A 156 5.81 15.55 -35.66
N GLY A 157 5.43 16.39 -34.69
CA GLY A 157 5.29 17.84 -34.84
C GLY A 157 3.90 18.30 -35.29
N VAL A 158 3.00 17.38 -35.66
CA VAL A 158 1.62 17.73 -36.03
C VAL A 158 0.90 18.32 -34.82
N THR A 159 0.25 19.45 -35.02
CA THR A 159 -0.59 20.09 -34.00
C THR A 159 -2.05 19.88 -34.34
N GLN A 160 -2.80 19.32 -33.40
CA GLN A 160 -4.22 19.08 -33.50
C GLN A 160 -4.96 19.85 -32.40
N LYS A 161 -5.99 20.61 -32.79
CA LYS A 161 -6.80 21.40 -31.87
C LYS A 161 -8.18 20.77 -31.73
N PHE A 162 -8.69 20.81 -30.51
CA PHE A 162 -10.04 20.38 -30.17
C PHE A 162 -10.78 21.54 -29.52
N GLY A 163 -12.11 21.52 -29.68
CA GLY A 163 -13.00 22.51 -29.06
C GLY A 163 -13.06 22.41 -27.54
N PRO A 164 -13.98 23.15 -26.91
CA PRO A 164 -14.15 23.11 -25.46
C PRO A 164 -14.60 21.73 -24.99
N ALA A 165 -14.32 21.44 -23.72
CA ALA A 165 -14.75 20.22 -23.05
C ALA A 165 -15.20 20.53 -21.61
N ASP A 166 -16.17 19.75 -21.12
CA ASP A 166 -16.65 19.87 -19.76
C ASP A 166 -15.62 19.33 -18.76
N ALA A 167 -15.60 19.91 -17.57
CA ALA A 167 -14.85 19.40 -16.44
C ALA A 167 -15.36 18.02 -16.02
N ASP A 168 -14.56 17.37 -15.18
CA ASP A 168 -14.83 16.07 -14.58
C ASP A 168 -15.03 14.98 -15.63
N THR A 169 -14.24 15.07 -16.70
CA THR A 169 -14.30 14.13 -17.82
C THR A 169 -12.95 13.48 -18.09
N TYR A 170 -13.02 12.22 -18.53
CA TYR A 170 -11.90 11.52 -19.11
C TYR A 170 -12.07 11.47 -20.63
N LEU A 171 -11.14 12.10 -21.35
CA LEU A 171 -11.12 12.16 -22.81
C LEU A 171 -10.02 11.29 -23.40
N ILE A 172 -10.33 10.61 -24.51
CA ILE A 172 -9.34 10.07 -25.43
C ILE A 172 -9.27 10.98 -26.65
N VAL A 173 -8.06 11.40 -27.00
CA VAL A 173 -7.76 12.13 -28.22
C VAL A 173 -6.89 11.25 -29.11
N THR A 174 -7.28 11.08 -30.37
CA THR A 174 -6.59 10.18 -31.30
C THR A 174 -5.96 10.99 -32.42
N GLU A 175 -4.67 10.76 -32.68
CA GLU A 175 -3.91 11.44 -33.72
C GLU A 175 -4.56 11.27 -35.10
N GLY A 176 -4.83 12.39 -35.77
CA GLY A 176 -5.44 12.41 -37.10
C GLY A 176 -6.94 12.13 -37.12
N ARG A 177 -7.58 11.93 -35.96
CA ARG A 177 -9.04 11.77 -35.84
C ARG A 177 -9.69 13.04 -35.33
N GLU A 178 -10.70 13.52 -36.03
CA GLU A 178 -11.51 14.64 -35.55
C GLU A 178 -12.36 14.24 -34.33
N GLY A 179 -12.49 15.15 -33.36
CA GLY A 179 -13.31 14.95 -32.17
C GLY A 179 -12.58 14.27 -31.00
N MET A 180 -13.30 14.15 -29.88
CA MET A 180 -12.82 13.59 -28.62
C MET A 180 -13.76 12.49 -28.18
N GLU A 181 -13.22 11.36 -27.75
CA GLU A 181 -14.02 10.27 -27.18
C GLU A 181 -14.10 10.44 -25.68
N ILE A 182 -15.32 10.49 -25.14
CA ILE A 182 -15.56 10.59 -23.69
C ILE A 182 -15.60 9.17 -23.13
N ILE A 183 -14.73 8.90 -22.17
CA ILE A 183 -14.79 7.70 -21.36
C ILE A 183 -15.69 7.99 -20.16
N PRO A 184 -16.79 7.24 -19.98
CA PRO A 184 -17.64 7.41 -18.81
C PRO A 184 -16.82 7.26 -17.53
N ASN A 185 -17.00 8.20 -16.60
CA ASN A 185 -16.47 8.04 -15.26
C ASN A 185 -17.14 6.83 -14.64
N CYS A 186 -16.36 5.80 -14.40
CA CYS A 186 -16.74 4.73 -13.51
C CYS A 186 -16.08 5.10 -12.20
N ARG A 187 -16.76 5.92 -11.38
CA ARG A 187 -16.36 6.06 -9.99
C ARG A 187 -16.50 4.67 -9.43
N GLN A 188 -15.40 3.92 -9.38
CA GLN A 188 -15.46 2.61 -8.76
C GLN A 188 -15.88 2.93 -7.33
N PRO A 189 -17.03 2.40 -6.86
CA PRO A 189 -17.33 2.52 -5.45
C PRO A 189 -16.06 2.05 -4.74
N ILE A 190 -15.69 2.75 -3.66
CA ILE A 190 -14.83 2.18 -2.63
C ILE A 190 -15.23 0.72 -2.61
N LEU A 191 -14.31 -0.23 -2.84
CA LEU A 191 -14.63 -1.58 -2.39
C LEU A 191 -15.07 -1.32 -0.96
N PRO A 192 -16.37 -1.51 -0.60
CA PRO A 192 -16.77 -1.30 0.78
C PRO A 192 -15.70 -2.01 1.60
N PRO A 193 -15.22 -1.48 2.74
CA PRO A 193 -14.32 -2.26 3.59
C PRO A 193 -14.98 -3.62 3.66
N VAL A 194 -14.36 -4.64 3.04
CA VAL A 194 -15.13 -5.72 2.42
C VAL A 194 -16.17 -6.13 3.44
N ASP A 195 -17.46 -5.95 3.13
CA ASP A 195 -18.50 -6.45 4.02
C ASP A 195 -18.41 -7.96 3.88
N LEU A 196 -17.50 -8.53 4.65
CA LEU A 196 -17.13 -9.94 4.59
C LEU A 196 -18.24 -10.81 5.19
N GLY A 197 -19.36 -10.20 5.63
CA GLY A 197 -20.37 -10.88 6.41
C GLY A 197 -19.76 -11.60 7.61
N THR A 198 -20.53 -12.47 8.22
CA THR A 198 -20.08 -13.39 9.29
C THR A 198 -19.33 -14.61 8.73
N GLY A 199 -18.82 -14.54 7.49
CA GLY A 199 -18.35 -15.69 6.72
C GLY A 199 -16.88 -15.61 6.31
N ASP A 200 -16.02 -15.02 7.13
CA ASP A 200 -14.58 -15.04 6.92
C ASP A 200 -14.07 -16.49 7.09
N PRO A 201 -13.59 -17.17 6.03
CA PRO A 201 -13.21 -18.58 6.11
C PRO A 201 -12.05 -18.82 7.09
N LEU A 202 -11.19 -17.83 7.30
CA LEU A 202 -10.10 -17.92 8.26
C LEU A 202 -10.63 -17.79 9.69
N PHE A 203 -11.61 -16.92 9.91
CA PHE A 203 -12.30 -16.83 11.21
C PHE A 203 -13.09 -18.10 11.53
N GLU A 204 -13.87 -18.61 10.58
CA GLU A 204 -14.62 -19.86 10.73
C GLU A 204 -13.67 -21.04 11.01
N ALA A 205 -12.55 -21.14 10.27
CA ALA A 205 -11.54 -22.15 10.53
C ALA A 205 -10.93 -22.01 11.92
N LEU A 206 -10.60 -20.78 12.35
CA LEU A 206 -10.04 -20.51 13.67
C LEU A 206 -11.00 -20.86 14.82
N ALA A 207 -12.30 -20.62 14.64
CA ALA A 207 -13.33 -21.01 15.59
C ALA A 207 -13.42 -22.53 15.80
N THR A 208 -12.96 -23.32 14.82
CA THR A 208 -12.91 -24.80 14.94
C THR A 208 -11.60 -25.34 15.51
N CYS A 209 -10.55 -24.52 15.62
CA CYS A 209 -9.24 -24.96 16.10
C CYS A 209 -9.24 -25.30 17.61
N ASP A 210 -8.40 -26.25 18.00
CA ASP A 210 -8.21 -26.62 19.41
C ASP A 210 -7.18 -25.71 20.09
N VAL A 211 -7.55 -24.44 20.29
CA VAL A 211 -6.73 -23.45 21.00
C VAL A 211 -6.91 -23.63 22.51
N LYS A 212 -5.81 -23.65 23.27
CA LYS A 212 -5.83 -23.86 24.73
C LYS A 212 -4.99 -22.85 25.46
N ASP A 213 -5.36 -22.49 26.70
CA ASP A 213 -4.44 -21.80 27.59
C ASP A 213 -3.29 -22.71 28.04
N LEU A 214 -2.34 -22.16 28.80
CA LEU A 214 -1.18 -22.91 29.29
C LEU A 214 -1.57 -24.07 30.20
N ASP A 215 -2.73 -24.02 30.86
CA ASP A 215 -3.22 -25.06 31.77
C ASP A 215 -4.09 -26.10 31.05
N GLY A 216 -4.21 -25.98 29.72
CA GLY A 216 -4.89 -26.94 28.86
C GLY A 216 -6.39 -26.71 28.72
N LYS A 217 -6.93 -25.61 29.28
CA LYS A 217 -8.34 -25.25 29.11
C LYS A 217 -8.56 -24.73 27.70
N LYS A 218 -9.58 -25.25 27.03
CA LYS A 218 -9.96 -24.82 25.68
C LYS A 218 -10.42 -23.36 25.68
N ILE A 219 -9.98 -22.62 24.66
CA ILE A 219 -10.36 -21.24 24.38
C ILE A 219 -11.29 -21.21 23.18
N ASP A 220 -12.42 -20.52 23.33
CA ASP A 220 -13.35 -20.26 22.24
C ASP A 220 -12.92 -19.01 21.48
N MET A 221 -12.21 -19.21 20.38
CA MET A 221 -11.76 -18.12 19.50
C MET A 221 -12.93 -17.45 18.76
N GLY A 222 -14.09 -18.10 18.68
CA GLY A 222 -15.28 -17.58 18.01
C GLY A 222 -16.03 -16.53 18.82
N ASN A 223 -15.77 -16.44 20.12
CA ASN A 223 -16.55 -15.63 21.06
C ASN A 223 -15.67 -14.65 21.87
N LEU A 224 -14.70 -14.01 21.22
CA LEU A 224 -13.86 -13.00 21.85
C LEU A 224 -14.61 -11.65 21.93
N GLU A 225 -14.82 -11.15 23.15
CA GLU A 225 -15.59 -9.92 23.41
C GLU A 225 -14.89 -8.63 22.95
N LYS A 226 -13.56 -8.66 22.84
CA LYS A 226 -12.73 -7.50 22.49
C LYS A 226 -12.05 -7.69 21.13
N PRO A 227 -11.79 -6.60 20.39
CA PRO A 227 -10.82 -6.64 19.29
C PRO A 227 -9.52 -7.25 19.82
N THR A 228 -9.02 -8.29 19.17
CA THR A 228 -7.90 -9.09 19.67
C THR A 228 -6.82 -9.18 18.61
N PHE A 229 -5.63 -8.68 18.94
CA PHE A 229 -4.43 -8.92 18.15
C PHE A 229 -3.82 -10.26 18.58
N VAL A 230 -3.79 -11.20 17.65
CA VAL A 230 -3.30 -12.57 17.88
C VAL A 230 -1.99 -12.74 17.13
N THR A 231 -0.90 -12.99 17.84
CA THR A 231 0.39 -13.36 17.25
C THR A 231 0.63 -14.86 17.38
N PHE A 232 0.90 -15.52 16.26
CA PHE A 232 1.35 -16.91 16.20
C PHE A 232 2.87 -16.97 16.23
N TRP A 233 3.41 -17.71 17.18
CA TRP A 233 4.84 -17.82 17.41
C TRP A 233 5.23 -19.25 17.77
N ALA A 234 6.52 -19.56 17.79
CA ALA A 234 7.03 -20.86 18.25
C ALA A 234 8.21 -20.67 19.19
N THR A 235 8.41 -21.61 20.10
CA THR A 235 9.48 -21.53 21.09
C THR A 235 10.86 -21.48 20.44
N TRP A 236 11.09 -22.19 19.32
CA TRP A 236 12.35 -22.17 18.56
C TRP A 236 12.55 -20.92 17.66
N CYS A 237 11.53 -20.08 17.50
CA CYS A 237 11.56 -18.97 16.55
C CYS A 237 12.26 -17.73 17.12
N ASN A 238 13.53 -17.53 16.75
CA ASN A 238 14.33 -16.38 17.23
C ASN A 238 13.73 -15.02 16.87
N VAL A 239 13.13 -14.88 15.69
CA VAL A 239 12.43 -13.64 15.27
C VAL A 239 11.27 -13.35 16.22
N CYS A 240 10.48 -14.38 16.52
CA CYS A 240 9.35 -14.26 17.42
C CYS A 240 9.79 -13.81 18.82
N ARG A 241 10.87 -14.40 19.37
CA ARG A 241 11.41 -13.98 20.68
C ARG A 241 11.87 -12.52 20.69
N GLY A 242 12.43 -12.04 19.57
CA GLY A 242 12.83 -10.65 19.41
C GLY A 242 11.65 -9.66 19.40
N ASP A 243 10.47 -10.10 18.97
CA ASP A 243 9.28 -9.24 18.86
C ASP A 243 8.54 -9.03 20.18
N PHE A 244 8.82 -9.84 21.23
CA PHE A 244 8.05 -9.78 22.49
C PHE A 244 8.13 -8.42 23.17
N GLY A 245 9.27 -7.75 23.13
CA GLY A 245 9.40 -6.40 23.70
C GLY A 245 8.47 -5.40 23.00
N GLU A 246 8.43 -5.45 21.67
CA GLU A 246 7.56 -4.62 20.84
C GLU A 246 6.06 -4.93 21.06
N ILE A 247 5.71 -6.21 21.20
CA ILE A 247 4.33 -6.67 21.45
C ILE A 247 3.88 -6.36 22.89
N ASN A 248 4.78 -6.42 23.87
CA ASN A 248 4.50 -6.00 25.25
C ASN A 248 4.14 -4.50 25.30
N VAL A 249 4.89 -3.66 24.57
CA VAL A 249 4.57 -2.24 24.42
C VAL A 249 3.20 -2.05 23.76
N LEU A 250 2.89 -2.80 22.71
CA LEU A 250 1.57 -2.76 22.07
C LEU A 250 0.45 -3.12 23.05
N SER A 251 0.59 -4.24 23.77
CA SER A 251 -0.36 -4.72 24.80
C SER A 251 -0.66 -3.61 25.82
N LYS A 252 0.39 -3.03 26.41
CA LYS A 252 0.25 -1.95 27.41
C LYS A 252 -0.38 -0.68 26.84
N THR A 253 0.09 -0.24 25.68
CA THR A 253 -0.29 1.08 25.14
C THR A 253 -1.68 1.08 24.51
N GLN A 254 -2.17 -0.07 24.03
CA GLN A 254 -3.48 -0.19 23.38
C GLN A 254 -4.56 -0.79 24.28
N ALA A 255 -4.21 -1.33 25.46
CA ALA A 255 -5.21 -1.76 26.45
C ALA A 255 -6.26 -0.69 26.79
N PRO A 256 -5.91 0.62 26.95
CA PRO A 256 -6.91 1.67 27.18
C PRO A 256 -7.87 1.89 26.01
N ALA A 257 -7.45 1.56 24.78
CA ALA A 257 -8.28 1.62 23.58
C ALA A 257 -9.19 0.40 23.42
N GLY A 258 -9.12 -0.56 24.36
CA GLY A 258 -9.92 -1.78 24.35
C GLY A 258 -9.35 -2.90 23.50
N LEU A 259 -8.12 -2.77 22.96
CA LEU A 259 -7.44 -3.85 22.26
C LEU A 259 -6.96 -4.90 23.26
N ASP A 260 -7.22 -6.16 22.94
CA ASP A 260 -6.64 -7.30 23.61
C ASP A 260 -5.46 -7.87 22.81
N VAL A 261 -4.45 -8.39 23.50
CA VAL A 261 -3.25 -8.96 22.86
C VAL A 261 -3.04 -10.38 23.37
N VAL A 262 -2.83 -11.29 22.44
CA VAL A 262 -2.68 -12.72 22.69
C VAL A 262 -1.54 -13.29 21.85
N GLY A 263 -0.66 -14.06 22.46
CA GLY A 263 0.31 -14.88 21.75
C GLY A 263 -0.08 -16.35 21.74
N ILE A 264 -0.35 -16.92 20.57
CA ILE A 264 -0.62 -18.35 20.39
C ILE A 264 0.68 -19.05 19.99
N ALA A 265 1.20 -19.88 20.89
CA ALA A 265 2.36 -20.73 20.64
C ALA A 265 1.95 -21.94 19.79
N VAL A 266 2.53 -22.05 18.60
CA VAL A 266 2.45 -23.25 17.75
C VAL A 266 3.34 -24.32 18.38
N LEU A 267 2.71 -25.39 18.87
CA LEU A 267 3.41 -26.45 19.57
C LEU A 267 4.26 -27.27 18.61
N ASP A 268 5.52 -27.44 18.99
CA ASP A 268 6.49 -28.30 18.32
C ASP A 268 7.04 -29.31 19.35
N PRO A 269 6.76 -30.62 19.19
CA PRO A 269 7.24 -31.66 20.11
C PRO A 269 8.77 -31.72 20.23
N GLN A 270 9.52 -31.23 19.23
CA GLN A 270 10.97 -31.18 19.25
C GLN A 270 11.51 -29.81 19.65
N GLY A 271 10.62 -28.83 19.85
CA GLY A 271 10.98 -27.47 20.22
C GLY A 271 11.35 -27.33 21.70
N PRO A 272 11.96 -26.19 22.09
CA PRO A 272 12.18 -25.84 23.48
C PRO A 272 10.88 -25.82 24.30
N ASP A 273 10.99 -26.09 25.61
CA ASP A 273 9.87 -26.08 26.54
C ASP A 273 9.19 -24.69 26.58
N LEU A 274 7.86 -24.69 26.43
CA LEU A 274 7.07 -23.47 26.35
C LEU A 274 7.02 -22.70 27.67
N ARG A 275 6.86 -23.40 28.81
CA ARG A 275 6.72 -22.74 30.11
C ARG A 275 8.03 -22.06 30.48
N LYS A 276 9.16 -22.75 30.31
CA LYS A 276 10.50 -22.18 30.48
C LYS A 276 10.74 -20.99 29.54
N THR A 277 10.35 -21.09 28.27
CA THR A 277 10.47 -19.97 27.33
C THR A 277 9.63 -18.76 27.76
N CYS A 278 8.44 -18.98 28.33
CA CYS A 278 7.61 -17.89 28.86
C CYS A 278 8.20 -17.26 30.12
N GLU A 279 8.83 -18.05 31.00
CA GLU A 279 9.54 -17.53 32.18
C GLU A 279 10.73 -16.64 31.79
N GLU A 280 11.43 -17.00 30.71
CA GLU A 280 12.54 -16.23 30.15
C GLU A 280 12.06 -14.92 29.48
N LEU A 281 11.04 -15.01 28.63
CA LEU A 281 10.57 -13.87 27.82
C LEU A 281 9.63 -12.92 28.56
N LYS A 282 8.98 -13.38 29.64
CA LYS A 282 8.04 -12.61 30.47
C LYS A 282 7.01 -11.83 29.64
N PRO A 283 6.17 -12.51 28.82
CA PRO A 283 5.15 -11.84 28.03
C PRO A 283 4.15 -11.11 28.94
N GLU A 284 3.83 -9.88 28.58
CA GLU A 284 2.83 -9.03 29.26
C GLU A 284 1.46 -9.11 28.58
N PHE A 285 1.24 -10.21 27.87
CA PHE A 285 0.02 -10.57 27.16
C PHE A 285 -0.26 -12.05 27.43
N ARG A 286 -1.51 -12.48 27.18
CA ARG A 286 -1.89 -13.88 27.42
C ARG A 286 -1.22 -14.79 26.41
N VAL A 287 -0.72 -15.93 26.90
CA VAL A 287 -0.16 -16.98 26.05
C VAL A 287 -1.12 -18.15 25.99
N TRP A 288 -1.47 -18.56 24.78
CA TRP A 288 -2.24 -19.76 24.47
C TRP A 288 -1.41 -20.67 23.56
N THR A 289 -1.97 -21.81 23.20
CA THR A 289 -1.32 -22.85 22.42
C THR A 289 -2.23 -23.34 21.31
N ILE A 290 -1.63 -23.77 20.21
CA ILE A 290 -2.32 -24.43 19.09
C ILE A 290 -1.46 -25.59 18.58
N SER A 291 -2.10 -26.65 18.09
CA SER A 291 -1.39 -27.74 17.43
C SER A 291 -0.80 -27.28 16.09
N ARG A 292 0.32 -27.88 15.67
CA ARG A 292 0.89 -27.62 14.33
C ARG A 292 -0.10 -27.94 13.21
N ALA A 293 -0.89 -29.01 13.36
CA ALA A 293 -1.89 -29.42 12.37
C ALA A 293 -3.01 -28.40 12.21
N ASP A 294 -3.51 -27.83 13.31
CA ASP A 294 -4.52 -26.76 13.25
C ASP A 294 -3.92 -25.46 12.71
N TYR A 295 -2.68 -25.13 13.07
CA TYR A 295 -1.98 -23.98 12.48
C TYR A 295 -1.82 -24.10 10.95
N ASP A 296 -1.42 -25.27 10.47
CA ASP A 296 -1.30 -25.54 9.03
C ASP A 296 -2.67 -25.55 8.32
N ARG A 297 -3.76 -25.89 9.03
CA ARG A 297 -5.13 -25.76 8.50
C ARG A 297 -5.51 -24.29 8.27
N LEU A 298 -5.06 -23.39 9.15
CA LEU A 298 -5.35 -21.95 9.04
C LEU A 298 -4.57 -21.28 7.91
N PHE A 299 -3.28 -21.57 7.79
CA PHE A 299 -2.37 -20.77 6.95
C PHE A 299 -1.71 -21.56 5.81
N GLY A 300 -2.06 -22.84 5.65
CA GLY A 300 -1.43 -23.76 4.71
C GLY A 300 -0.27 -24.54 5.32
N LYS A 301 0.06 -25.69 4.71
CA LYS A 301 1.22 -26.51 5.09
C LYS A 301 2.50 -25.69 5.00
N GLU A 302 3.37 -25.84 5.99
CA GLU A 302 4.67 -25.14 6.08
C GLU A 302 4.57 -23.62 6.27
N ALA A 303 3.40 -23.11 6.69
CA ALA A 303 3.25 -21.71 7.03
C ALA A 303 4.35 -21.26 8.02
N PRO A 304 5.06 -20.15 7.74
CA PRO A 304 6.13 -19.67 8.62
C PRO A 304 5.54 -19.04 9.88
N VAL A 305 6.33 -19.01 10.95
CA VAL A 305 6.13 -18.15 12.12
C VAL A 305 7.28 -17.12 12.18
N PRO A 306 7.07 -15.88 12.67
CA PRO A 306 5.82 -15.37 13.20
C PRO A 306 4.79 -15.02 12.11
N LYS A 307 3.51 -15.13 12.48
CA LYS A 307 2.37 -14.53 11.79
C LYS A 307 1.53 -13.82 12.83
N ALA A 308 0.72 -12.86 12.41
CA ALA A 308 -0.30 -12.30 13.29
C ALA A 308 -1.59 -12.02 12.56
N ILE A 309 -2.67 -11.90 13.31
CA ILE A 309 -3.97 -11.50 12.80
C ILE A 309 -4.58 -10.47 13.76
N LEU A 310 -5.37 -9.56 13.23
CA LEU A 310 -6.25 -8.71 14.04
C LEU A 310 -7.68 -9.23 13.88
N MET A 311 -8.29 -9.63 14.98
CA MET A 311 -9.66 -10.14 15.02
C MET A 311 -10.60 -9.10 15.62
N GLU A 312 -11.80 -8.98 15.07
CA GLU A 312 -12.88 -8.15 15.61
C GLU A 312 -14.24 -8.67 15.11
N ARG A 313 -15.28 -8.70 15.97
CA ARG A 313 -16.69 -8.96 15.58
C ARG A 313 -16.90 -10.18 14.67
N GLY A 314 -16.27 -11.31 14.99
CA GLY A 314 -16.50 -12.51 14.22
C GLY A 314 -15.72 -12.62 12.90
N ARG A 315 -14.63 -11.86 12.72
CA ARG A 315 -13.81 -11.86 11.49
C ARG A 315 -12.32 -11.58 11.75
N VAL A 316 -11.48 -11.90 10.77
CA VAL A 316 -10.07 -11.51 10.70
C VAL A 316 -9.93 -10.28 9.80
N SER A 317 -9.63 -9.12 10.39
CA SER A 317 -9.55 -7.85 9.67
C SER A 317 -8.25 -7.69 8.87
N VAL A 318 -7.15 -8.28 9.33
CA VAL A 318 -5.84 -8.24 8.66
C VAL A 318 -4.98 -9.42 9.08
N VAL A 319 -4.16 -9.91 8.14
CA VAL A 319 -3.14 -10.94 8.36
C VAL A 319 -1.76 -10.34 8.14
N PHE A 320 -0.89 -10.42 9.13
CA PHE A 320 0.51 -10.00 9.09
C PHE A 320 1.40 -11.21 8.89
N ASN A 321 2.36 -11.11 7.96
CA ASN A 321 3.33 -12.16 7.66
C ASN A 321 4.73 -11.74 8.11
N GLY A 322 5.38 -12.54 8.97
CA GLY A 322 6.73 -12.27 9.43
C GLY A 322 6.79 -11.31 10.63
N LYS A 323 7.93 -10.61 10.77
CA LYS A 323 8.22 -9.76 11.93
C LYS A 323 7.09 -8.76 12.17
N ILE A 324 6.55 -8.74 13.39
CA ILE A 324 5.43 -7.87 13.74
C ILE A 324 5.96 -6.49 14.04
N ARG A 325 5.37 -5.47 13.40
CA ARG A 325 5.70 -4.06 13.64
C ARG A 325 4.52 -3.37 14.32
N PRO A 326 4.61 -3.01 15.62
CA PRO A 326 3.48 -2.47 16.39
C PRO A 326 2.79 -1.26 15.79
N TYR A 327 3.52 -0.41 15.05
CA TYR A 327 2.94 0.77 14.40
C TYR A 327 1.93 0.41 13.31
N LEU A 328 2.12 -0.72 12.60
CA LEU A 328 1.15 -1.21 11.62
C LEU A 328 -0.13 -1.68 12.31
N VAL A 329 -0.02 -2.33 13.47
CA VAL A 329 -1.19 -2.77 14.24
C VAL A 329 -2.04 -1.57 14.66
N LYS A 330 -1.38 -0.45 15.05
CA LYS A 330 -2.07 0.77 15.45
C LYS A 330 -2.86 1.43 14.31
N SER A 331 -2.36 1.44 13.07
CA SER A 331 -3.08 2.02 11.93
C SER A 331 -4.35 1.23 11.62
N TYR A 332 -4.28 -0.11 11.61
CA TYR A 332 -5.46 -0.96 11.39
C TYR A 332 -6.44 -0.91 12.57
N LEU A 333 -5.96 -0.75 13.80
CA LEU A 333 -6.82 -0.60 14.97
C LEU A 333 -7.68 0.67 14.91
N ILE A 334 -7.12 1.79 14.40
CA ILE A 334 -7.87 3.05 14.25
C ILE A 334 -9.02 2.86 13.25
N GLU A 335 -8.80 2.14 12.14
CA GLU A 335 -9.85 1.84 11.17
C GLU A 335 -10.92 0.90 11.74
N ALA A 336 -10.50 -0.14 12.44
CA ALA A 336 -11.37 -1.09 13.15
C ALA A 336 -12.26 -0.38 14.19
N LEU A 337 -11.68 0.49 15.02
CA LEU A 337 -12.40 1.22 16.07
C LEU A 337 -13.28 2.38 15.53
N ARG A 338 -12.99 2.91 14.34
CA ARG A 338 -13.77 3.97 13.68
C ARG A 338 -15.05 3.46 13.02
N ALA A 339 -15.15 2.17 12.70
CA ALA A 339 -16.35 1.52 12.17
C ALA A 339 -17.45 1.30 13.25
N LYS A 340 -17.62 2.27 14.16
CA LYS A 340 -18.65 2.29 15.20
C LYS A 340 -19.85 3.11 14.77
#